data_AF-A0A2G2JA95-F1
#
_entry.id   AF-A0A2G2JA95-F1
#
_cell.length_a   1.000
_cell.length_b   1.000
_cell.length_c   1.000
_cell.angle_alpha   90.00
_cell.angle_beta   90.00
_cell.angle_gamma   90.00
#
_symmetry.space_group_name_H-M   'P 1'
#
loop_
_entity.id
_entity.type
_entity.pdbx_description
1 polymer ?
#
loop_
_entity_poly.entity_id
_entity_poly.type
_entity_poly.pdbx_seq_one_letter_code
_entity_poly.pdbx_strand_id
1 'polypeptide(L)'
;MLIEEALVDQLEQHIPKEQHEALRKAYYTTAKDRSKEQTAILKKYPVILKFSRGSLYLYDRDISVKKRDLSKELAAKSKQYVTETREAELKKIPAESQAAAKAASVQTAAKRNDAQKKLIEQFPNVDVTEANLEKYNPKAATELKLMKAKLAKLLARAPQLEVLTKEAKAVRDKKPVEEFVRALSENPGVVPDTFFFARGNHTTPEQKITPAVLTIASLAGKQEIPVNDEKLKSTGRRLAYAQYLTSGKHPLVARVLVNRFWMHHFGNGIVTTTGDFGLLGDRPSHPELLDWLATNFMNNGWSLKQLHRTIMTSTAYRQQLRTVPVGDMDPDNRLLSGMSLRRLEAEVLRDSILKISGNLNDKKYGKAIPVTEDKVGQIIIGIENLSAGRPGAVIDMKGEDLR
;
A
#
# COMPACT_ATOMS: atom_id res chain seq x y z
N MET A 1 11.23 30.34 -1.09
CA MET A 1 11.07 30.51 -2.54
C MET A 1 9.70 30.01 -3.03
N LEU A 2 9.47 28.71 -3.27
CA LEU A 2 8.19 28.24 -3.84
C LEU A 2 6.93 28.59 -3.03
N ILE A 3 6.97 28.52 -1.70
CA ILE A 3 5.86 28.94 -0.83
C ILE A 3 5.52 30.41 -1.01
N GLU A 4 6.54 31.23 -1.14
CA GLU A 4 6.40 32.67 -1.22
C GLU A 4 5.82 33.07 -2.58
N GLU A 5 6.29 32.43 -3.65
CA GLU A 5 5.72 32.58 -4.99
C GLU A 5 4.28 32.06 -5.09
N ALA A 6 3.97 30.92 -4.47
CA ALA A 6 2.61 30.37 -4.46
C ALA A 6 1.67 31.24 -3.61
N LEU A 7 2.17 31.80 -2.51
CA LEU A 7 1.45 32.78 -1.71
C LEU A 7 1.15 34.02 -2.54
N VAL A 8 2.12 34.56 -3.28
CA VAL A 8 1.93 35.72 -4.17
C VAL A 8 0.87 35.43 -5.23
N ASP A 9 0.88 34.26 -5.88
CA ASP A 9 -0.16 33.89 -6.86
C ASP A 9 -1.56 33.83 -6.23
N GLN A 10 -1.69 33.29 -5.01
CA GLN A 10 -2.96 33.23 -4.32
C GLN A 10 -3.48 34.61 -3.90
N LEU A 11 -2.57 35.50 -3.50
CA LEU A 11 -2.89 36.89 -3.26
C LEU A 11 -3.37 37.57 -4.56
N GLU A 12 -2.64 37.41 -5.68
CA GLU A 12 -3.00 38.01 -6.97
C GLU A 12 -4.32 37.49 -7.56
N GLN A 13 -4.65 36.21 -7.35
CA GLN A 13 -5.86 35.61 -7.93
C GLN A 13 -7.14 35.86 -7.14
N HIS A 14 -7.04 35.90 -5.80
CA HIS A 14 -8.23 35.82 -4.95
C HIS A 14 -8.41 37.03 -4.03
N ILE A 15 -7.43 37.94 -3.97
CA ILE A 15 -7.39 39.00 -2.96
C ILE A 15 -7.15 40.36 -3.61
N PRO A 16 -7.90 41.41 -3.21
CA PRO A 16 -7.63 42.78 -3.64
C PRO A 16 -6.21 43.24 -3.29
N LYS A 17 -5.55 43.96 -4.20
CA LYS A 17 -4.15 44.41 -4.04
C LYS A 17 -3.86 45.13 -2.72
N GLU A 18 -4.81 45.91 -2.23
CA GLU A 18 -4.73 46.68 -0.98
C GLU A 18 -4.48 45.80 0.26
N GLN A 19 -4.86 44.52 0.21
CA GLN A 19 -4.74 43.60 1.35
C GLN A 19 -3.56 42.64 1.24
N HIS A 20 -2.80 42.67 0.14
CA HIS A 20 -1.70 41.73 -0.13
C HIS A 20 -0.62 41.80 0.95
N GLU A 21 -0.19 43.00 1.32
CA GLU A 21 0.90 43.20 2.27
C GLU A 21 0.50 42.81 3.70
N ALA A 22 -0.71 43.19 4.11
CA ALA A 22 -1.26 42.83 5.42
C ALA A 22 -1.40 41.31 5.58
N LEU A 23 -1.91 40.60 4.55
CA LEU A 23 -2.06 39.15 4.57
C LEU A 23 -0.71 38.41 4.48
N ARG A 24 0.25 38.93 3.70
CA ARG A 24 1.61 38.37 3.64
C ARG A 24 2.28 38.46 5.01
N LYS A 25 2.23 39.62 5.66
CA LYS A 25 2.78 39.82 7.00
C LYS A 25 2.11 38.91 8.04
N ALA A 26 0.78 38.79 7.99
CA ALA A 26 0.02 37.90 8.86
C ALA A 26 0.38 36.42 8.65
N TYR A 27 0.60 35.98 7.40
CA TYR A 27 0.97 34.61 7.07
C TYR A 27 2.31 34.19 7.70
N TYR A 28 3.34 35.03 7.56
CA TYR A 28 4.69 34.76 8.09
C TYR A 28 4.82 34.96 9.61
N THR A 29 3.87 35.65 10.24
CA THR A 29 3.83 35.76 11.71
C THR A 29 3.39 34.42 12.30
N THR A 30 4.10 33.94 13.33
CA THR A 30 3.76 32.67 13.98
C THR A 30 2.37 32.76 14.63
N ALA A 31 1.67 31.63 14.77
CA ALA A 31 0.32 31.64 15.32
C ALA A 31 0.21 32.24 16.74
N LYS A 32 1.28 32.16 17.53
CA LYS A 32 1.34 32.73 18.89
C LYS A 32 1.53 34.25 18.91
N ASP A 33 2.18 34.80 17.88
CA ASP A 33 2.59 36.21 17.83
C ASP A 33 1.64 37.07 16.97
N ARG A 34 0.56 36.49 16.42
CA ARG A 34 -0.38 37.20 15.56
C ARG A 34 -1.24 38.18 16.34
N SER A 35 -1.37 39.40 15.84
CA SER A 35 -2.34 40.37 16.37
C SER A 35 -3.79 39.91 16.13
N LYS A 36 -4.74 40.50 16.86
CA LYS A 36 -6.17 40.23 16.66
C LYS A 36 -6.62 40.56 15.23
N GLU A 37 -6.08 41.63 14.66
CA GLU A 37 -6.33 42.07 13.27
C GLU A 37 -5.75 41.08 12.24
N GLN A 38 -4.52 40.60 12.46
CA GLN A 38 -3.90 39.59 11.61
C GLN A 38 -4.67 38.26 11.64
N THR A 39 -5.23 37.90 12.79
CA THR A 39 -6.06 36.70 12.92
C THR A 39 -7.41 36.87 12.21
N ALA A 40 -8.02 38.05 12.31
CA ALA A 40 -9.28 38.36 11.65
C ALA A 40 -9.14 38.37 10.12
N ILE A 41 -8.09 38.99 9.58
CA ILE A 41 -7.87 39.05 8.13
C ILE A 41 -7.57 37.66 7.55
N LEU A 42 -6.80 36.81 8.25
CA LEU A 42 -6.54 35.43 7.82
C LEU A 42 -7.79 34.54 7.88
N LYS A 43 -8.68 34.73 8.87
CA LYS A 43 -9.96 34.01 8.94
C LYS A 43 -10.89 34.37 7.77
N LYS A 44 -10.85 35.62 7.31
CA LYS A 44 -11.61 36.08 6.14
C LYS A 44 -11.14 35.43 4.83
N TYR A 45 -9.86 35.07 4.75
CA TYR A 45 -9.24 34.41 3.58
C TYR A 45 -8.68 33.03 3.95
N PRO A 46 -9.54 32.01 4.16
CA PRO A 46 -9.14 30.69 4.64
C PRO A 46 -8.18 29.96 3.70
N VAL A 47 -8.14 30.32 2.41
CA VAL A 47 -7.19 29.79 1.42
C VAL A 47 -5.74 30.10 1.83
N ILE A 48 -5.47 31.32 2.31
CA ILE A 48 -4.14 31.74 2.78
C ILE A 48 -3.83 31.12 4.16
N LEU A 49 -4.84 31.04 5.03
CA LEU A 49 -4.67 30.45 6.36
C LEU A 49 -4.34 28.95 6.32
N LYS A 50 -4.94 28.21 5.38
CA LYS A 50 -4.72 26.77 5.20
C LYS A 50 -3.52 26.44 4.30
N PHE A 51 -2.88 27.45 3.72
CA PHE A 51 -1.73 27.28 2.83
C PHE A 51 -0.49 26.83 3.63
N SER A 52 0.03 25.64 3.34
CA SER A 52 1.15 25.04 4.07
C SER A 52 2.17 24.37 3.13
N ARG A 53 3.33 24.01 3.70
CA ARG A 53 4.35 23.19 3.02
C ARG A 53 3.78 21.88 2.48
N GLY A 54 2.84 21.26 3.21
CA GLY A 54 2.20 20.01 2.81
C GLY A 54 1.19 20.15 1.67
N SER A 55 0.63 21.35 1.44
CA SER A 55 -0.36 21.59 0.38
C SER A 55 0.23 22.02 -0.96
N LEU A 56 1.56 22.22 -1.05
CA LEU A 56 2.24 22.64 -2.30
C LEU A 56 1.97 21.73 -3.49
N TYR A 57 1.77 20.42 -3.28
CA TYR A 57 1.49 19.49 -4.38
C TYR A 57 0.17 19.78 -5.11
N LEU A 58 -0.82 20.36 -4.41
CA LEU A 58 -2.09 20.76 -5.02
C LEU A 58 -1.88 21.89 -6.04
N TYR A 59 -0.94 22.79 -5.74
CA TYR A 59 -0.59 23.92 -6.58
C TYR A 59 0.23 23.53 -7.80
N ASP A 60 1.08 22.50 -7.71
CA ASP A 60 1.81 21.96 -8.86
C ASP A 60 0.86 21.41 -9.95
N ARG A 61 -0.17 20.67 -9.51
CA ARG A 61 -1.23 20.18 -10.42
C ARG A 61 -1.99 21.33 -11.06
N ASP A 62 -2.35 22.35 -10.27
CA ASP A 62 -3.07 23.52 -10.78
C ASP A 62 -2.21 24.34 -11.75
N ILE A 63 -0.90 24.49 -11.50
CA ILE A 63 0.04 25.17 -12.41
C ILE A 63 0.14 24.40 -13.73
N SER A 64 0.23 23.07 -13.69
CA SER A 64 0.29 22.22 -14.88
C SER A 64 -0.98 22.31 -15.73
N VAL A 65 -2.16 22.31 -15.08
CA VAL A 65 -3.46 22.51 -15.74
C VAL A 65 -3.57 23.92 -16.31
N LYS A 66 -3.24 24.95 -15.53
CA LYS A 66 -3.25 26.36 -15.97
C LYS A 66 -2.32 26.59 -17.16
N LYS A 67 -1.11 26.02 -17.15
CA LYS A 67 -0.18 26.07 -18.29
C LYS A 67 -0.82 25.49 -19.55
N ARG A 68 -1.43 24.31 -19.44
CA ARG A 68 -2.09 23.64 -20.57
C ARG A 68 -3.26 24.48 -21.10
N ASP A 69 -4.10 24.97 -20.21
CA ASP A 69 -5.32 25.68 -20.59
C ASP A 69 -4.99 27.08 -21.16
N LEU A 70 -4.05 27.82 -20.54
CA LEU A 70 -3.57 29.10 -21.06
C LEU A 70 -2.83 28.95 -22.39
N SER A 71 -2.07 27.87 -22.59
CA SER A 71 -1.44 27.57 -23.89
C SER A 71 -2.47 27.29 -24.98
N LYS A 72 -3.57 26.59 -24.66
CA LYS A 72 -4.67 26.34 -25.60
C LYS A 72 -5.44 27.63 -25.91
N GLU A 73 -5.74 28.43 -24.88
CA GLU A 73 -6.43 29.71 -25.03
C GLU A 73 -5.62 30.69 -25.87
N LEU A 74 -4.30 30.77 -25.65
CA LEU A 74 -3.39 31.61 -26.41
C LEU A 74 -3.34 31.20 -27.89
N ALA A 75 -3.29 29.89 -28.18
CA ALA A 75 -3.34 29.39 -29.55
C ALA A 75 -4.69 29.69 -30.23
N ALA A 76 -5.80 29.55 -29.50
CA ALA A 76 -7.14 29.84 -30.01
C ALA A 76 -7.34 31.34 -30.28
N LYS A 77 -6.99 32.22 -29.33
CA LYS A 77 -7.08 33.68 -29.47
C LYS A 77 -6.12 34.22 -30.52
N SER A 78 -4.89 33.71 -30.59
CA SER A 78 -3.95 34.08 -31.66
C SER A 78 -4.56 33.78 -33.03
N LYS A 79 -5.11 32.57 -33.21
CA LYS A 79 -5.77 32.20 -34.46
C LYS A 79 -6.98 33.09 -34.76
N GLN A 80 -7.83 33.35 -33.77
CA GLN A 80 -9.02 34.19 -33.90
C GLN A 80 -8.66 35.62 -34.31
N TYR A 81 -7.76 36.28 -33.58
CA TYR A 81 -7.38 37.67 -33.88
C TYR A 81 -6.68 37.80 -35.23
N VAL A 82 -5.85 36.82 -35.61
CA VAL A 82 -5.23 36.79 -36.94
C VAL A 82 -6.30 36.62 -38.03
N THR A 83 -7.30 35.76 -37.84
CA THR A 83 -8.40 35.59 -38.81
C THR A 83 -9.30 36.81 -38.90
N GLU A 84 -9.71 37.40 -37.78
CA GLU A 84 -10.59 38.58 -37.76
C GLU A 84 -9.90 39.79 -38.39
N THR A 85 -8.63 40.01 -38.06
CA THR A 85 -7.85 41.12 -38.62
C THR A 85 -7.59 40.91 -40.11
N ARG A 86 -7.33 39.66 -40.55
CA ARG A 86 -7.20 39.33 -41.97
C ARG A 86 -8.50 39.52 -42.74
N GLU A 87 -9.64 39.13 -42.18
CA GLU A 87 -10.96 39.33 -42.80
C GLU A 87 -11.35 40.81 -42.87
N ALA A 88 -10.99 41.61 -41.86
CA ALA A 88 -11.19 43.06 -41.87
C ALA A 88 -10.36 43.74 -42.98
N GLU A 89 -9.13 43.29 -43.22
CA GLU A 89 -8.28 43.79 -44.31
C GLU A 89 -8.72 43.27 -45.70
N LEU A 90 -9.23 42.03 -45.80
CA LEU A 90 -9.80 41.47 -47.04
C LEU A 90 -11.04 42.25 -47.53
N LYS A 91 -11.86 42.79 -46.62
CA LYS A 91 -13.03 43.61 -46.97
C LYS A 91 -12.67 44.96 -47.60
N LYS A 92 -11.42 45.41 -47.49
CA LYS A 92 -10.94 46.67 -48.08
C LYS A 92 -10.46 46.52 -49.53
N ILE A 93 -10.53 45.31 -50.10
CA ILE A 93 -10.03 44.95 -51.45
C ILE A 93 -11.21 44.73 -52.41
N PRO A 94 -11.06 45.01 -53.74
CA PRO A 94 -12.10 44.77 -54.74
C PRO A 94 -12.63 43.33 -54.75
N ALA A 95 -13.95 43.15 -54.91
CA ALA A 95 -14.64 41.86 -54.80
C ALA A 95 -14.06 40.75 -55.70
N GLU A 96 -13.54 41.10 -56.88
CA GLU A 96 -12.92 40.18 -57.83
C GLU A 96 -11.59 39.56 -57.32
N SER A 97 -10.87 40.27 -56.45
CA SER A 97 -9.57 39.82 -55.90
C SER A 97 -9.68 39.21 -54.50
N GLN A 98 -10.84 39.30 -53.85
CA GLN A 98 -11.04 38.82 -52.47
C GLN A 98 -10.86 37.30 -52.31
N ALA A 99 -11.40 36.51 -53.24
CA ALA A 99 -11.29 35.05 -53.18
C ALA A 99 -9.84 34.56 -53.36
N ALA A 100 -9.11 35.17 -54.30
CA ALA A 100 -7.71 34.85 -54.56
C ALA A 100 -6.78 35.33 -53.43
N ALA A 101 -7.03 36.52 -52.86
CA ALA A 101 -6.28 37.06 -51.72
C ALA A 101 -6.53 36.27 -50.41
N LYS A 102 -7.75 35.76 -50.20
CA LYS A 102 -8.06 34.87 -49.06
C LYS A 102 -7.33 33.53 -49.18
N ALA A 103 -7.28 32.94 -50.37
CA ALA A 103 -6.54 31.71 -50.60
C ALA A 103 -5.01 31.88 -50.44
N ALA A 104 -4.47 33.03 -50.86
CA ALA A 104 -3.04 33.35 -50.74
C ALA A 104 -2.60 33.60 -49.28
N SER A 105 -3.43 34.27 -48.49
CA SER A 105 -3.11 34.69 -47.11
C SER A 105 -3.24 33.57 -46.07
N VAL A 106 -4.00 32.51 -46.35
CA VAL A 106 -4.08 31.31 -45.51
C VAL A 106 -2.82 30.42 -45.65
N GLN A 107 -2.13 30.49 -46.79
CA GLN A 107 -0.90 29.74 -47.00
C GLN A 107 0.33 30.45 -46.43
N THR A 108 1.23 29.67 -45.82
CA THR A 108 2.55 30.12 -45.36
C THR A 108 3.40 30.59 -46.55
N ALA A 109 4.23 31.62 -46.37
CA ALA A 109 5.04 32.24 -47.43
C ALA A 109 5.81 31.24 -48.32
N ALA A 110 6.30 30.14 -47.75
CA ALA A 110 7.03 29.08 -48.45
C ALA A 110 6.17 28.19 -49.37
N LYS A 111 4.84 28.17 -49.22
CA LYS A 111 3.91 27.32 -49.99
C LYS A 111 3.13 28.08 -51.07
N ARG A 112 3.33 29.38 -51.19
CA ARG A 112 2.62 30.25 -52.13
C ARG A 112 3.12 30.02 -53.56
N ASN A 113 2.20 29.86 -54.51
CA ASN A 113 2.53 29.84 -55.94
C ASN A 113 2.84 31.27 -56.45
N ASP A 114 3.42 31.39 -57.65
CA ASP A 114 3.92 32.68 -58.14
C ASP A 114 2.82 33.72 -58.40
N ALA A 115 1.59 33.27 -58.68
CA ALA A 115 0.41 34.13 -58.76
C ALA A 115 -0.02 34.67 -57.38
N GLN A 116 0.03 33.84 -56.32
CA GLN A 116 -0.27 34.22 -54.95
C GLN A 116 0.80 35.15 -54.34
N LYS A 117 2.07 35.00 -54.75
CA LYS A 117 3.15 35.92 -54.36
C LYS A 117 2.91 37.32 -54.94
N LYS A 118 2.62 37.44 -56.24
CA LYS A 118 2.29 38.73 -56.89
C LYS A 118 1.04 39.39 -56.29
N LEU A 119 0.03 38.61 -55.89
CA LEU A 119 -1.19 39.11 -55.24
C LEU A 119 -0.93 39.67 -53.83
N ILE A 120 -0.02 39.07 -53.06
CA ILE A 120 0.36 39.57 -51.74
C ILE A 120 1.32 40.78 -51.85
N GLU A 121 2.13 40.86 -52.90
CA GLU A 121 2.91 42.08 -53.21
C GLU A 121 2.00 43.26 -53.59
N GLN A 122 0.90 43.01 -54.29
CA GLN A 122 -0.11 44.03 -54.61
C GLN A 122 -0.95 44.46 -53.40
N PHE A 123 -1.20 43.55 -52.44
CA PHE A 123 -2.00 43.82 -51.24
C PHE A 123 -1.30 43.31 -49.96
N PRO A 124 -0.22 43.97 -49.50
CA PRO A 124 0.59 43.50 -48.38
C PRO A 124 -0.14 43.49 -47.03
N ASN A 125 -1.22 44.27 -46.91
CA ASN A 125 -2.02 44.38 -45.68
C ASN A 125 -2.87 43.13 -45.38
N VAL A 126 -3.00 42.20 -46.35
CA VAL A 126 -3.74 40.95 -46.18
C VAL A 126 -2.89 39.87 -45.53
N ASP A 127 -1.56 40.00 -45.57
CA ASP A 127 -0.62 39.06 -44.95
C ASP A 127 -0.47 39.31 -43.44
N VAL A 128 -1.60 39.27 -42.74
CA VAL A 128 -1.65 39.39 -41.29
C VAL A 128 -1.10 38.11 -40.69
N THR A 129 0.01 38.25 -39.97
CA THR A 129 0.65 37.22 -39.16
C THR A 129 0.70 37.68 -37.71
N GLU A 130 0.92 36.76 -36.77
CA GLU A 130 1.04 37.09 -35.35
C GLU A 130 2.16 38.12 -35.06
N ALA A 131 3.20 38.18 -35.91
CA ALA A 131 4.29 39.14 -35.82
C ALA A 131 3.92 40.56 -36.27
N ASN A 132 2.95 40.70 -37.18
CA ASN A 132 2.53 41.99 -37.72
C ASN A 132 1.18 42.47 -37.15
N LEU A 133 0.54 41.67 -36.29
CA LEU A 133 -0.77 41.96 -35.70
C LEU A 133 -0.81 43.29 -34.95
N GLU A 134 0.31 43.71 -34.34
CA GLU A 134 0.43 44.99 -33.63
C GLU A 134 0.19 46.22 -34.53
N LYS A 135 0.49 46.11 -35.83
CA LYS A 135 0.29 47.18 -36.82
C LYS A 135 -1.18 47.35 -37.22
N TYR A 136 -1.97 46.27 -37.17
CA TYR A 136 -3.35 46.24 -37.69
C TYR A 136 -4.42 46.15 -36.58
N ASN A 137 -4.06 45.58 -35.43
CA ASN A 137 -4.92 45.45 -34.26
C ASN A 137 -4.10 45.57 -32.96
N PRO A 138 -3.80 46.80 -32.51
CA PRO A 138 -2.95 47.02 -31.34
C PRO A 138 -3.56 46.46 -30.05
N LYS A 139 -4.89 46.49 -29.91
CA LYS A 139 -5.59 45.95 -28.72
C LYS A 139 -5.38 44.44 -28.59
N ALA A 140 -5.59 43.69 -29.67
CA ALA A 140 -5.37 42.24 -29.70
C ALA A 140 -3.89 41.88 -29.47
N ALA A 141 -2.95 42.67 -30.01
CA ALA A 141 -1.53 42.46 -29.78
C ALA A 141 -1.13 42.66 -28.30
N THR A 142 -1.65 43.68 -27.62
CA THR A 142 -1.44 43.86 -26.18
C THR A 142 -2.00 42.71 -25.35
N GLU A 143 -3.18 42.18 -25.70
CA GLU A 143 -3.79 41.05 -25.00
C GLU A 143 -2.96 39.76 -25.15
N LEU A 144 -2.52 39.45 -26.38
CA LEU A 144 -1.62 38.31 -26.64
C LEU A 144 -0.27 38.48 -25.93
N LYS A 145 0.29 39.69 -25.88
CA LYS A 145 1.54 39.99 -25.15
C LYS A 145 1.39 39.73 -23.64
N LEU A 146 0.27 40.13 -23.05
CA LEU A 146 -0.03 39.88 -21.64
C LEU A 146 -0.20 38.37 -21.36
N MET A 147 -0.88 37.64 -22.24
CA MET A 147 -1.05 36.18 -22.12
C MET A 147 0.28 35.43 -22.29
N LYS A 148 1.14 35.85 -23.23
CA LYS A 148 2.50 35.29 -23.39
C LYS A 148 3.35 35.53 -22.14
N ALA A 149 3.28 36.72 -21.55
CA ALA A 149 3.99 37.02 -20.31
C ALA A 149 3.53 36.13 -19.14
N LYS A 150 2.21 35.88 -19.02
CA LYS A 150 1.65 34.94 -18.03
C LYS A 150 2.13 33.51 -18.27
N LEU A 151 2.15 33.04 -19.52
CA LEU A 151 2.63 31.71 -19.88
C LEU A 151 4.14 31.54 -19.60
N ALA A 152 4.94 32.56 -19.90
CA ALA A 152 6.39 32.55 -19.63
C ALA A 152 6.70 32.44 -18.13
N LYS A 153 5.94 33.15 -17.27
CA LYS A 153 6.04 33.02 -15.80
C LYS A 153 5.74 31.59 -15.33
N LEU A 154 4.70 30.95 -15.87
CA LEU A 154 4.34 29.56 -15.52
C LEU A 154 5.40 28.56 -16.02
N LEU A 155 5.98 28.80 -17.20
CA LEU A 155 7.03 27.95 -17.79
C LEU A 155 8.34 27.99 -17.00
N ALA A 156 8.73 29.16 -16.50
CA ALA A 156 9.95 29.32 -15.69
C ALA A 156 9.91 28.53 -14.36
N ARG A 157 8.71 28.20 -13.88
CA ARG A 157 8.49 27.53 -12.59
C ARG A 157 8.54 26.00 -12.66
N ALA A 158 8.17 25.43 -13.80
CA ALA A 158 8.18 23.98 -14.03
C ALA A 158 9.54 23.29 -13.74
N PRO A 159 10.71 23.81 -14.18
CA PRO A 159 11.98 23.16 -13.90
C PRO A 159 12.35 23.16 -12.41
N GLN A 160 11.93 24.18 -11.66
CA GLN A 160 12.22 24.25 -10.22
C GLN A 160 11.46 23.17 -9.43
N LEU A 161 10.23 22.86 -9.84
CA LEU A 161 9.40 21.81 -9.24
C LEU A 161 9.97 20.41 -9.51
N GLU A 162 10.53 20.18 -10.71
CA GLU A 162 11.17 18.91 -11.03
C GLU A 162 12.46 18.69 -10.21
N VAL A 163 13.25 19.75 -9.99
CA VAL A 163 14.44 19.68 -9.12
C VAL A 163 14.04 19.35 -7.68
N LEU A 164 13.05 20.06 -7.13
CA LEU A 164 12.63 19.87 -5.74
C LEU A 164 11.94 18.52 -5.51
N THR A 165 11.23 17.98 -6.50
CA THR A 165 10.67 16.62 -6.41
C THR A 165 11.77 15.56 -6.43
N LYS A 166 12.84 15.73 -7.22
CA LYS A 166 14.03 14.87 -7.17
C LYS A 166 14.75 14.95 -5.82
N GLU A 167 14.95 16.15 -5.27
CA GLU A 167 15.55 16.33 -3.94
C GLU A 167 14.70 15.71 -2.83
N ALA A 168 13.38 15.92 -2.86
CA ALA A 168 12.46 15.33 -1.88
C ALA A 168 12.47 13.79 -1.96
N LYS A 169 12.54 13.22 -3.17
CA LYS A 169 12.70 11.79 -3.36
C LYS A 169 14.03 11.30 -2.78
N ALA A 170 15.13 11.97 -3.06
CA ALA A 170 16.45 11.61 -2.52
C ALA A 170 16.50 11.65 -0.98
N VAL A 171 15.75 12.56 -0.33
CA VAL A 171 15.61 12.57 1.14
C VAL A 171 14.74 11.42 1.64
N ARG A 172 13.62 11.12 0.96
CA ARG A 172 12.75 9.99 1.32
C ARG A 172 13.46 8.65 1.17
N ASP A 173 14.29 8.50 0.14
CA ASP A 173 15.07 7.29 -0.13
C ASP A 173 16.15 7.05 0.95
N LYS A 174 16.53 8.07 1.73
CA LYS A 174 17.41 7.92 2.91
C LYS A 174 16.67 7.43 4.16
N LYS A 175 15.34 7.36 4.15
CA LYS A 175 14.59 6.85 5.30
C LYS A 175 14.96 5.38 5.49
N PRO A 176 15.51 4.97 6.64
CA PRO A 176 15.81 3.57 6.89
C PRO A 176 14.52 2.76 6.81
N VAL A 177 14.60 1.58 6.23
CA VAL A 177 13.48 0.63 6.24
C VAL A 177 13.27 0.21 7.70
N GLU A 178 12.07 0.47 8.22
CA GLU A 178 11.70 0.13 9.59
C GLU A 178 11.44 -1.37 9.70
N GLU A 179 12.49 -2.15 9.98
CA GLU A 179 12.42 -3.60 10.20
C GLU A 179 12.04 -3.94 11.66
N PHE A 180 10.93 -3.36 12.14
CA PHE A 180 10.46 -3.66 13.49
C PHE A 180 9.94 -5.09 13.56
N VAL A 181 10.62 -5.94 14.32
CA VAL A 181 10.07 -7.22 14.76
C VAL A 181 9.40 -7.01 16.11
N ARG A 182 8.14 -7.41 16.22
CA ARG A 182 7.47 -7.47 17.52
C ARG A 182 8.02 -8.67 18.28
N ALA A 183 8.93 -8.41 19.20
CA ALA A 183 9.51 -9.43 20.08
C ALA A 183 9.01 -9.23 21.50
N LEU A 184 8.68 -10.33 22.17
CA LEU A 184 8.32 -10.31 23.58
C LEU A 184 9.58 -10.56 24.42
N SER A 185 10.11 -9.48 24.98
CA SER A 185 11.34 -9.47 25.80
C SER A 185 11.02 -9.40 27.28
N GLU A 186 11.90 -9.95 28.11
CA GLU A 186 11.94 -9.66 29.56
C GLU A 186 13.06 -8.66 29.82
N ASN A 187 12.84 -7.71 30.74
CA ASN A 187 13.88 -6.74 31.11
C ASN A 187 14.89 -7.41 32.06
N PRO A 188 16.20 -7.40 31.74
CA PRO A 188 17.19 -8.02 32.60
C PRO A 188 17.20 -7.44 34.02
N GLY A 189 17.26 -8.32 35.02
CA GLY A 189 17.23 -7.95 36.45
C GLY A 189 15.84 -7.58 36.99
N VAL A 190 14.82 -7.49 36.14
CA VAL A 190 13.43 -7.23 36.57
C VAL A 190 12.65 -8.53 36.59
N VAL A 191 12.30 -8.99 37.78
CA VAL A 191 11.45 -10.16 37.99
C VAL A 191 10.00 -9.69 38.00
N PRO A 192 9.15 -10.04 37.00
CA PRO A 192 7.79 -9.56 36.95
C PRO A 192 6.94 -10.26 38.02
N ASP A 193 6.18 -9.45 38.74
CA ASP A 193 5.17 -9.92 39.67
C ASP A 193 3.91 -10.38 38.92
N THR A 194 3.28 -11.44 39.42
CA THR A 194 2.05 -11.98 38.86
C THR A 194 1.01 -12.04 39.97
N PHE A 195 -0.21 -11.63 39.66
CA PHE A 195 -1.29 -11.53 40.62
C PHE A 195 -2.48 -12.38 40.20
N PHE A 196 -3.18 -12.92 41.18
CA PHE A 196 -4.54 -13.39 41.00
C PHE A 196 -5.47 -12.18 40.86
N PHE A 197 -6.39 -12.22 39.90
CA PHE A 197 -7.30 -11.12 39.61
C PHE A 197 -8.73 -11.52 39.93
N ALA A 198 -9.43 -10.69 40.71
CA ALA A 198 -10.81 -10.93 41.08
C ALA A 198 -11.68 -11.10 39.82
N ARG A 199 -12.26 -12.29 39.63
CA ARG A 199 -13.05 -12.65 38.44
C ARG A 199 -12.35 -12.39 37.09
N GLY A 200 -11.01 -12.41 37.07
CA GLY A 200 -10.21 -12.14 35.87
C GLY A 200 -10.13 -10.67 35.47
N ASN A 201 -10.59 -9.72 36.29
CA ASN A 201 -10.46 -8.30 35.99
C ASN A 201 -9.04 -7.78 36.28
N HIS A 202 -8.32 -7.41 35.22
CA HIS A 202 -6.94 -6.91 35.27
C HIS A 202 -6.72 -5.66 36.12
N THR A 203 -7.76 -4.89 36.45
CA THR A 203 -7.64 -3.68 37.30
C THR A 203 -7.77 -3.96 38.79
N THR A 204 -8.13 -5.18 39.18
CA THR A 204 -8.33 -5.59 40.59
C THR A 204 -7.37 -6.74 40.94
N PRO A 205 -6.05 -6.46 41.07
CA PRO A 205 -5.10 -7.45 41.56
C PRO A 205 -5.36 -7.74 43.04
N GLU A 206 -5.35 -9.03 43.39
CA GLU A 206 -5.46 -9.52 44.75
C GLU A 206 -4.12 -10.13 45.19
N GLN A 207 -4.08 -11.44 45.42
CA GLN A 207 -2.91 -12.13 45.93
C GLN A 207 -1.82 -12.27 44.86
N LYS A 208 -0.57 -11.93 45.23
CA LYS A 208 0.61 -12.25 44.43
C LYS A 208 0.83 -13.76 44.38
N ILE A 209 1.01 -14.30 43.18
CA ILE A 209 1.20 -15.73 42.93
C ILE A 209 2.59 -16.02 42.36
N THR A 210 3.12 -17.19 42.72
CA THR A 210 4.38 -17.72 42.20
C THR A 210 4.16 -18.50 40.90
N PRO A 211 5.15 -18.55 40.00
CA PRO A 211 5.06 -19.38 38.81
C PRO A 211 4.93 -20.85 39.19
N ALA A 212 3.95 -21.53 38.59
CA ALA A 212 3.69 -22.94 38.80
C ALA A 212 3.03 -23.56 37.56
N VAL A 213 3.04 -24.88 37.48
CA VAL A 213 2.27 -25.65 36.48
C VAL A 213 0.86 -25.91 36.99
N LEU A 214 -0.06 -26.30 36.09
CA LEU A 214 -1.39 -26.74 36.49
C LEU A 214 -1.29 -28.04 37.31
N THR A 215 -1.79 -28.01 38.55
CA THR A 215 -1.75 -29.16 39.46
C THR A 215 -2.42 -30.40 38.87
N ILE A 216 -3.54 -30.22 38.15
CA ILE A 216 -4.26 -31.32 37.49
C ILE A 216 -3.45 -32.01 36.40
N ALA A 217 -2.50 -31.30 35.79
CA ALA A 217 -1.60 -31.84 34.76
C ALA A 217 -0.29 -32.39 35.34
N SER A 218 -0.14 -32.41 36.66
CA SER A 218 1.09 -32.78 37.39
C SER A 218 0.94 -34.09 38.17
N LEU A 219 0.24 -35.06 37.58
CA LEU A 219 -0.07 -36.36 38.18
C LEU A 219 1.19 -37.20 38.50
N ALA A 220 2.28 -36.97 37.76
CA ALA A 220 3.56 -37.67 37.91
C ALA A 220 4.52 -37.01 38.92
N GLY A 221 4.07 -35.96 39.62
CA GLY A 221 4.86 -35.23 40.62
C GLY A 221 4.79 -33.72 40.45
N LYS A 222 5.05 -32.99 41.53
CA LYS A 222 5.08 -31.53 41.54
C LYS A 222 6.27 -31.03 40.72
N GLN A 223 6.01 -30.42 39.57
CA GLN A 223 7.03 -29.67 38.84
C GLN A 223 7.12 -28.25 39.39
N GLU A 224 8.29 -27.88 39.88
CA GLU A 224 8.56 -26.52 40.31
C GLU A 224 9.11 -25.70 39.14
N ILE A 225 8.60 -24.47 38.99
CA ILE A 225 9.14 -23.48 38.06
C ILE A 225 9.88 -22.45 38.91
N PRO A 226 11.17 -22.16 38.65
CA PRO A 226 11.91 -21.20 39.43
C PRO A 226 11.30 -19.80 39.31
N VAL A 227 11.35 -19.04 40.41
CA VAL A 227 10.90 -17.64 40.42
C VAL A 227 11.83 -16.76 39.58
N ASN A 228 13.14 -17.03 39.64
CA ASN A 228 14.18 -16.35 38.88
C ASN A 228 15.39 -17.30 38.72
N ASP A 229 16.14 -17.16 37.62
CA ASP A 229 17.45 -17.77 37.43
C ASP A 229 18.48 -16.65 37.24
N GLU A 230 19.29 -16.42 38.27
CA GLU A 230 20.29 -15.33 38.29
C GLU A 230 21.39 -15.49 37.24
N LYS A 231 21.55 -16.69 36.67
CA LYS A 231 22.54 -16.95 35.62
C LYS A 231 22.06 -16.49 34.24
N LEU A 232 20.76 -16.25 34.09
CA LEU A 232 20.14 -15.84 32.82
C LEU A 232 19.81 -14.35 32.83
N LYS A 233 19.78 -13.75 31.64
CA LYS A 233 19.30 -12.36 31.46
C LYS A 233 17.78 -12.24 31.62
N SER A 234 17.05 -13.35 31.57
CA SER A 234 15.61 -13.42 31.80
C SER A 234 15.34 -14.24 33.05
N THR A 235 14.08 -14.28 33.51
CA THR A 235 13.72 -15.07 34.70
C THR A 235 13.87 -16.58 34.55
N GLY A 236 14.12 -17.09 33.34
CA GLY A 236 14.21 -18.53 33.06
C GLY A 236 12.87 -19.28 33.10
N ARG A 237 11.77 -18.64 33.52
CA ARG A 237 10.45 -19.27 33.71
C ARG A 237 9.93 -19.98 32.46
N ARG A 238 10.03 -19.34 31.28
CA ARG A 238 9.59 -19.94 30.01
C ARG A 238 10.42 -21.15 29.61
N LEU A 239 11.73 -21.09 29.82
CA LEU A 239 12.63 -22.20 29.51
C LEU A 239 12.32 -23.39 30.42
N ALA A 240 12.16 -23.15 31.72
CA ALA A 240 11.79 -24.19 32.68
C ALA A 240 10.43 -24.84 32.34
N TYR A 241 9.42 -24.03 31.95
CA TYR A 241 8.14 -24.57 31.51
C TYR A 241 8.26 -25.38 30.21
N ALA A 242 9.01 -24.88 29.22
CA ALA A 242 9.24 -25.61 27.96
C ALA A 242 9.93 -26.96 28.21
N GLN A 243 10.98 -26.98 29.06
CA GLN A 243 11.66 -28.21 29.46
C GLN A 243 10.71 -29.20 30.14
N TYR A 244 9.79 -28.73 30.99
CA TYR A 244 8.77 -29.58 31.59
C TYR A 244 7.82 -30.17 30.54
N LEU A 245 7.28 -29.33 29.65
CA LEU A 245 6.36 -29.78 28.59
C LEU A 245 6.99 -30.87 27.72
N THR A 246 8.28 -30.77 27.42
CA THR A 246 9.02 -31.71 26.57
C THR A 246 9.79 -32.78 27.35
N SER A 247 9.65 -32.85 28.67
CA SER A 247 10.39 -33.79 29.53
C SER A 247 9.97 -35.26 29.37
N GLY A 248 8.84 -35.50 28.69
CA GLY A 248 8.18 -36.80 28.64
C GLY A 248 7.34 -37.14 29.87
N LYS A 249 7.42 -36.33 30.94
CA LYS A 249 6.58 -36.49 32.14
C LYS A 249 5.22 -35.82 32.02
N HIS A 250 5.08 -34.84 31.12
CA HIS A 250 3.82 -34.15 30.91
C HIS A 250 2.81 -35.07 30.20
N PRO A 251 1.63 -35.33 30.77
CA PRO A 251 0.73 -36.39 30.31
C PRO A 251 0.09 -36.13 28.93
N LEU A 252 -0.08 -34.87 28.54
CA LEU A 252 -0.85 -34.50 27.34
C LEU A 252 -0.02 -34.09 26.11
N VAL A 253 1.18 -33.53 26.28
CA VAL A 253 1.89 -32.86 25.16
C VAL A 253 2.14 -33.81 23.99
N ALA A 254 2.68 -35.00 24.27
CA ALA A 254 2.93 -36.00 23.24
C ALA A 254 1.63 -36.51 22.59
N ARG A 255 0.60 -36.80 23.39
CA ARG A 255 -0.72 -37.27 22.90
C ARG A 255 -1.37 -36.23 21.98
N VAL A 256 -1.39 -34.96 22.39
CA VAL A 256 -1.99 -33.86 21.63
C VAL A 256 -1.23 -33.66 20.31
N LEU A 257 0.11 -33.63 20.35
CA LEU A 257 0.93 -33.47 19.15
C LEU A 257 0.72 -34.63 18.16
N VAL A 258 0.83 -35.87 18.63
CA VAL A 258 0.60 -37.06 17.80
C VAL A 258 -0.80 -37.05 17.19
N ASN A 259 -1.83 -36.71 17.97
CA ASN A 259 -3.20 -36.63 17.47
C ASN A 259 -3.38 -35.56 16.37
N ARG A 260 -2.71 -34.40 16.50
CA ARG A 260 -2.71 -33.36 15.46
C ARG A 260 -2.01 -33.83 14.19
N PHE A 261 -0.83 -34.44 14.32
CA PHE A 261 -0.13 -35.00 13.16
C PHE A 261 -0.93 -36.12 12.50
N TRP A 262 -1.58 -36.97 13.28
CA TRP A 262 -2.51 -37.98 12.80
C TRP A 262 -3.65 -37.35 12.01
N MET A 263 -4.30 -36.30 12.56
CA MET A 263 -5.36 -35.56 11.88
C MET A 263 -4.90 -35.01 10.53
N HIS A 264 -3.69 -34.45 10.42
CA HIS A 264 -3.19 -33.97 9.11
C HIS A 264 -3.02 -35.10 8.08
N HIS A 265 -2.71 -36.33 8.53
CA HIS A 265 -2.59 -37.49 7.65
C HIS A 265 -3.93 -38.11 7.27
N PHE A 266 -4.86 -38.24 8.21
CA PHE A 266 -6.13 -38.96 8.03
C PHE A 266 -7.37 -38.07 7.87
N GLY A 267 -7.22 -36.75 7.99
CA GLY A 267 -8.30 -35.75 7.99
C GLY A 267 -8.96 -35.59 9.36
N ASN A 268 -9.10 -36.68 10.13
CA ASN A 268 -9.64 -36.69 11.48
C ASN A 268 -8.60 -37.21 12.49
N GLY A 269 -8.61 -36.66 13.70
CA GLY A 269 -7.79 -37.15 14.81
C GLY A 269 -8.31 -38.48 15.37
N ILE A 270 -7.45 -39.22 16.09
CA ILE A 270 -7.86 -40.33 16.96
C ILE A 270 -8.81 -39.80 18.05
N VAL A 271 -8.54 -38.59 18.54
CA VAL A 271 -9.48 -37.74 19.26
C VAL A 271 -9.92 -36.65 18.30
N THR A 272 -11.21 -36.60 17.97
CA THR A 272 -11.80 -35.66 17.01
C THR A 272 -11.69 -34.20 17.48
N THR A 273 -11.84 -33.97 18.77
CA THR A 273 -11.64 -32.68 19.45
C THR A 273 -10.15 -32.42 19.72
N THR A 274 -9.41 -32.05 18.68
CA THR A 274 -7.94 -31.87 18.76
C THR A 274 -7.44 -30.80 19.74
N GLY A 275 -8.33 -29.94 20.22
CA GLY A 275 -8.06 -28.90 21.22
C GLY A 275 -8.48 -29.25 22.65
N ASP A 276 -9.25 -30.32 22.86
CA ASP A 276 -9.80 -30.68 24.18
C ASP A 276 -9.65 -32.17 24.45
N PHE A 277 -8.75 -32.52 25.36
CA PHE A 277 -8.52 -33.88 25.85
C PHE A 277 -9.12 -34.09 27.25
N GLY A 278 -9.92 -33.13 27.73
CA GLY A 278 -10.62 -33.19 29.00
C GLY A 278 -11.95 -33.93 28.91
N LEU A 279 -12.76 -33.83 29.97
CA LEU A 279 -14.06 -34.51 30.08
C LEU A 279 -15.12 -34.02 29.08
N LEU A 280 -14.97 -32.79 28.59
CA LEU A 280 -15.86 -32.22 27.57
C LEU A 280 -15.42 -32.57 26.14
N GLY A 281 -14.21 -33.12 25.99
CA GLY A 281 -13.69 -33.62 24.74
C GLY A 281 -14.20 -35.03 24.41
N ASP A 282 -13.93 -35.45 23.19
CA ASP A 282 -14.26 -36.79 22.71
C ASP A 282 -13.26 -37.81 23.26
N ARG A 283 -13.76 -39.02 23.51
CA ARG A 283 -12.88 -40.14 23.85
C ARG A 283 -12.08 -40.56 22.62
N PRO A 284 -10.81 -40.99 22.78
CA PRO A 284 -10.02 -41.53 21.68
C PRO A 284 -10.70 -42.75 21.09
N SER A 285 -10.78 -42.84 19.75
CA SER A 285 -11.25 -44.05 19.07
C SER A 285 -10.35 -45.26 19.34
N HIS A 286 -9.03 -45.03 19.40
CA HIS A 286 -8.01 -46.05 19.62
C HIS A 286 -7.03 -45.59 20.73
N PRO A 287 -7.39 -45.72 22.02
CA PRO A 287 -6.58 -45.23 23.13
C PRO A 287 -5.18 -45.86 23.18
N GLU A 288 -5.08 -47.18 22.99
CA GLU A 288 -3.79 -47.89 23.01
C GLU A 288 -2.86 -47.45 21.88
N LEU A 289 -3.41 -47.22 20.68
CA LEU A 289 -2.65 -46.70 19.54
C LEU A 289 -2.12 -45.30 19.82
N LEU A 290 -2.96 -44.42 20.37
CA LEU A 290 -2.56 -43.06 20.73
C LEU A 290 -1.43 -43.07 21.77
N ASP A 291 -1.56 -43.91 22.79
CA ASP A 291 -0.55 -44.05 23.85
C ASP A 291 0.75 -44.65 23.34
N TRP A 292 0.66 -45.65 22.47
CA TRP A 292 1.82 -46.24 21.81
C TRP A 292 2.54 -45.22 20.91
N LEU A 293 1.80 -44.49 20.07
CA LEU A 293 2.38 -43.46 19.20
C LEU A 293 3.02 -42.32 20.01
N ALA A 294 2.36 -41.87 21.08
CA ALA A 294 2.91 -40.83 21.96
C ALA A 294 4.20 -41.30 22.66
N THR A 295 4.21 -42.51 23.19
CA THR A 295 5.39 -43.10 23.84
C THR A 295 6.52 -43.32 22.85
N ASN A 296 6.21 -43.88 21.67
CA ASN A 296 7.17 -44.08 20.59
C ASN A 296 7.77 -42.74 20.11
N PHE A 297 6.96 -41.71 19.97
CA PHE A 297 7.41 -40.37 19.57
C PHE A 297 8.40 -39.77 20.58
N MET A 298 8.13 -39.90 21.88
CA MET A 298 9.04 -39.43 22.94
C MET A 298 10.33 -40.26 22.99
N ASN A 299 10.23 -41.59 22.93
CA ASN A 299 11.39 -42.50 22.98
C ASN A 299 12.34 -42.32 21.78
N ASN A 300 11.82 -41.87 20.64
CA ASN A 300 12.59 -41.55 19.44
C ASN A 300 13.08 -40.09 19.40
N GLY A 301 13.19 -39.44 20.56
CA GLY A 301 13.74 -38.09 20.69
C GLY A 301 12.89 -37.01 20.03
N TRP A 302 11.56 -37.17 20.02
CA TRP A 302 10.61 -36.20 19.44
C TRP A 302 10.82 -35.96 17.92
N SER A 303 11.35 -36.96 17.20
CA SER A 303 11.59 -36.88 15.76
C SER A 303 10.30 -36.91 14.93
N LEU A 304 9.88 -35.74 14.43
CA LEU A 304 8.72 -35.61 13.54
C LEU A 304 8.85 -36.47 12.28
N LYS A 305 10.07 -36.55 11.71
CA LYS A 305 10.33 -37.36 10.51
C LYS A 305 10.08 -38.84 10.77
N GLN A 306 10.47 -39.35 11.94
CA GLN A 306 10.23 -40.74 12.30
C GLN A 306 8.75 -41.00 12.57
N LEU A 307 8.07 -40.10 13.29
CA LEU A 307 6.62 -40.20 13.50
C LEU A 307 5.85 -40.26 12.17
N HIS A 308 6.15 -39.34 11.25
CA HIS A 308 5.56 -39.35 9.91
C HIS A 308 5.85 -40.65 9.16
N ARG A 309 7.09 -41.15 9.19
CA ARG A 309 7.43 -42.43 8.57
C ARG A 309 6.60 -43.56 9.17
N THR A 310 6.55 -43.70 10.49
CA THR A 310 5.76 -44.73 11.17
C THR A 310 4.30 -44.71 10.72
N ILE A 311 3.68 -43.53 10.71
CA ILE A 311 2.29 -43.35 10.25
C ILE A 311 2.15 -43.73 8.77
N MET A 312 2.99 -43.18 7.89
CA MET A 312 2.88 -43.35 6.44
C MET A 312 3.21 -44.77 5.97
N THR A 313 4.00 -45.53 6.74
CA THR A 313 4.29 -46.94 6.47
C THR A 313 3.29 -47.90 7.10
N SER A 314 2.34 -47.41 7.91
CA SER A 314 1.32 -48.25 8.51
C SER A 314 0.39 -48.86 7.45
N THR A 315 -0.26 -49.97 7.79
CA THR A 315 -1.31 -50.55 6.94
C THR A 315 -2.47 -49.57 6.80
N ALA A 316 -2.87 -48.89 7.88
CA ALA A 316 -3.96 -47.92 7.89
C ALA A 316 -3.76 -46.78 6.88
N TYR A 317 -2.57 -46.17 6.84
CA TYR A 317 -2.29 -45.08 5.90
C TYR A 317 -2.25 -45.55 4.44
N ARG A 318 -1.86 -46.81 4.20
CA ARG A 318 -1.72 -47.39 2.85
C ARG A 318 -3.00 -48.06 2.34
N GLN A 319 -4.11 -47.99 3.10
CA GLN A 319 -5.40 -48.47 2.64
C GLN A 319 -5.88 -47.71 1.39
N GLN A 320 -6.71 -48.36 0.59
CA GLN A 320 -7.36 -47.72 -0.54
C GLN A 320 -8.40 -46.69 -0.08
N LEU A 321 -8.70 -45.72 -0.97
CA LEU A 321 -9.74 -44.74 -0.74
C LEU A 321 -11.09 -45.43 -0.55
N ARG A 322 -11.77 -45.10 0.55
CA ARG A 322 -13.15 -45.52 0.80
C ARG A 322 -14.10 -44.59 0.04
N THR A 323 -14.77 -45.13 -0.96
CA THR A 323 -15.78 -44.40 -1.77
C THR A 323 -17.21 -44.67 -1.32
N VAL A 324 -17.45 -45.79 -0.63
CA VAL A 324 -18.77 -46.20 -0.13
C VAL A 324 -18.68 -46.49 1.37
N PRO A 325 -19.67 -46.09 2.19
CA PRO A 325 -19.68 -46.44 3.60
C PRO A 325 -19.74 -47.94 3.87
N VAL A 326 -19.01 -48.43 4.87
CA VAL A 326 -19.05 -49.85 5.30
C VAL A 326 -20.25 -50.05 6.22
N GLY A 327 -21.45 -50.06 5.63
CA GLY A 327 -22.72 -50.26 6.32
C GLY A 327 -22.91 -49.39 7.58
N ASP A 328 -23.72 -49.89 8.52
CA ASP A 328 -24.01 -49.22 9.80
C ASP A 328 -22.90 -49.35 10.84
N MET A 329 -21.85 -50.15 10.57
CA MET A 329 -20.81 -50.48 11.57
C MET A 329 -19.82 -49.35 11.80
N ASP A 330 -19.48 -48.59 10.74
CA ASP A 330 -18.55 -47.45 10.84
C ASP A 330 -18.86 -46.38 9.78
N PRO A 331 -20.02 -45.72 9.85
CA PRO A 331 -20.43 -44.73 8.84
C PRO A 331 -19.44 -43.58 8.71
N ASP A 332 -18.87 -43.11 9.84
CA ASP A 332 -17.95 -41.97 9.91
C ASP A 332 -16.48 -42.32 9.68
N ASN A 333 -16.17 -43.59 9.38
CA ASN A 333 -14.80 -44.09 9.20
C ASN A 333 -13.89 -43.89 10.44
N ARG A 334 -14.48 -43.92 11.64
CA ARG A 334 -13.79 -43.75 12.93
C ARG A 334 -12.88 -44.94 13.25
N LEU A 335 -13.20 -46.12 12.74
CA LEU A 335 -12.41 -47.35 12.90
C LEU A 335 -11.37 -47.55 11.78
N LEU A 336 -11.23 -46.56 10.87
CA LEU A 336 -10.23 -46.56 9.81
C LEU A 336 -10.38 -47.79 8.89
N SER A 337 -11.62 -48.03 8.44
CA SER A 337 -11.94 -49.14 7.54
C SER A 337 -11.42 -48.92 6.11
N GLY A 338 -11.04 -47.68 5.77
CA GLY A 338 -10.36 -47.29 4.54
C GLY A 338 -9.81 -45.87 4.63
N MET A 339 -9.11 -45.40 3.59
CA MET A 339 -8.60 -44.03 3.56
C MET A 339 -9.73 -43.03 3.25
N SER A 340 -9.80 -41.93 4.01
CA SER A 340 -10.79 -40.86 3.79
C SER A 340 -10.39 -39.93 2.65
N LEU A 341 -11.38 -39.41 1.92
CA LEU A 341 -11.15 -38.34 0.94
C LEU A 341 -10.74 -37.07 1.68
N ARG A 342 -9.66 -36.42 1.21
CA ARG A 342 -9.15 -35.19 1.82
C ARG A 342 -9.28 -34.02 0.84
N ARG A 343 -9.76 -32.89 1.35
CA ARG A 343 -9.76 -31.63 0.60
C ARG A 343 -8.35 -31.06 0.57
N LEU A 344 -7.90 -30.64 -0.62
CA LEU A 344 -6.65 -29.91 -0.77
C LEU A 344 -6.82 -28.46 -0.32
N GLU A 345 -5.80 -27.94 0.37
CA GLU A 345 -5.69 -26.52 0.72
C GLU A 345 -5.42 -25.68 -0.55
N ALA A 346 -5.79 -24.40 -0.52
CA ALA A 346 -5.71 -23.52 -1.68
C ALA A 346 -4.26 -23.31 -2.14
N GLU A 347 -3.35 -23.24 -1.18
CA GLU A 347 -1.91 -23.09 -1.33
C GLU A 347 -1.31 -24.29 -2.07
N VAL A 348 -1.67 -25.52 -1.64
CA VAL A 348 -1.22 -26.75 -2.28
C VAL A 348 -1.72 -26.82 -3.73
N LEU A 349 -2.96 -26.41 -3.98
CA LEU A 349 -3.51 -26.36 -5.34
C LEU A 349 -2.78 -25.32 -6.21
N ARG A 350 -2.58 -24.09 -5.71
CA ARG A 350 -1.82 -23.02 -6.39
C ARG A 350 -0.42 -23.52 -6.75
N ASP A 351 0.33 -24.01 -5.78
CA ASP A 351 1.72 -24.40 -5.95
C ASP A 351 1.85 -25.62 -6.88
N SER A 352 0.88 -26.53 -6.85
CA SER A 352 0.81 -27.64 -7.81
C SER A 352 0.64 -27.14 -9.25
N ILE A 353 -0.26 -26.17 -9.47
CA ILE A 353 -0.48 -25.56 -10.79
C ILE A 353 0.78 -24.81 -11.25
N LEU A 354 1.41 -24.03 -10.36
CA LEU A 354 2.65 -23.33 -10.67
C LEU A 354 3.79 -24.30 -10.99
N LYS A 355 3.88 -25.43 -10.27
CA LYS A 355 4.90 -26.45 -10.52
C LYS A 355 4.69 -27.13 -11.87
N ILE A 356 3.45 -27.53 -12.18
CA ILE A 356 3.10 -28.20 -13.44
C ILE A 356 3.30 -27.27 -14.64
N SER A 357 2.97 -25.98 -14.48
CA SER A 357 3.18 -24.97 -15.53
C SER A 357 4.64 -24.51 -15.69
N GLY A 358 5.55 -24.95 -14.81
CA GLY A 358 6.96 -24.55 -14.83
C GLY A 358 7.22 -23.12 -14.35
N ASN A 359 6.21 -22.46 -13.78
CA ASN A 359 6.28 -21.07 -13.33
C ASN A 359 6.59 -20.92 -11.83
N LEU A 360 6.65 -22.02 -11.08
CA LEU A 360 6.96 -21.96 -9.65
C LEU A 360 8.35 -21.39 -9.41
N ASN A 361 8.42 -20.33 -8.61
CA ASN A 361 9.67 -19.71 -8.21
C ASN A 361 10.16 -20.30 -6.88
N ASP A 362 11.10 -21.24 -6.93
CA ASP A 362 11.65 -21.95 -5.75
C ASP A 362 12.64 -21.09 -4.91
N LYS A 363 12.76 -19.78 -5.18
CA LYS A 363 13.68 -18.88 -4.48
C LYS A 363 13.27 -18.72 -3.02
N LYS A 364 14.18 -19.04 -2.12
CA LYS A 364 13.98 -18.90 -0.67
C LYS A 364 14.42 -17.52 -0.19
N TYR A 365 13.75 -17.05 0.86
CA TYR A 365 14.03 -15.76 1.52
C TYR A 365 13.84 -14.54 0.61
N GLY A 366 14.00 -13.35 1.20
CA GLY A 366 13.84 -12.08 0.53
C GLY A 366 12.68 -11.28 1.12
N LYS A 367 12.31 -10.20 0.45
CA LYS A 367 11.20 -9.35 0.89
C LYS A 367 9.88 -10.13 0.84
N ALA A 368 8.94 -9.74 1.70
CA ALA A 368 7.57 -10.22 1.62
C ALA A 368 6.96 -9.80 0.28
N ILE A 369 6.14 -10.68 -0.30
CA ILE A 369 5.41 -10.35 -1.53
C ILE A 369 4.36 -9.28 -1.14
N PRO A 370 4.38 -8.09 -1.76
CA PRO A 370 3.49 -7.02 -1.38
C PRO A 370 2.05 -7.37 -1.76
N VAL A 371 1.12 -6.93 -0.92
CA VAL A 371 -0.32 -6.97 -1.19
C VAL A 371 -0.83 -5.55 -1.29
N THR A 372 -1.73 -5.30 -2.22
CA THR A 372 -2.31 -3.98 -2.49
C THR A 372 -3.79 -4.11 -2.76
N GLU A 373 -4.53 -3.03 -2.57
CA GLU A 373 -5.91 -2.92 -3.03
C GLU A 373 -5.95 -2.57 -4.52
N ASP A 374 -6.84 -3.21 -5.26
CA ASP A 374 -7.14 -2.84 -6.64
C ASP A 374 -8.14 -1.66 -6.71
N LYS A 375 -8.57 -1.28 -7.93
CA LYS A 375 -9.49 -0.15 -8.12
C LYS A 375 -10.90 -0.38 -7.53
N VAL A 376 -11.27 -1.62 -7.25
CA VAL A 376 -12.57 -1.99 -6.66
C VAL A 376 -12.46 -2.38 -5.18
N GLY A 377 -11.26 -2.26 -4.58
CA GLY A 377 -11.00 -2.53 -3.16
C GLY A 377 -10.72 -4.00 -2.84
N GLN A 378 -10.42 -4.84 -3.84
CA GLN A 378 -9.99 -6.22 -3.60
C GLN A 378 -8.51 -6.27 -3.26
N ILE A 379 -8.15 -7.10 -2.28
CA ILE A 379 -6.75 -7.37 -1.93
C ILE A 379 -6.15 -8.31 -2.98
N ILE A 380 -5.19 -7.79 -3.73
CA ILE A 380 -4.44 -8.53 -4.73
C ILE A 380 -2.95 -8.55 -4.38
N ILE A 381 -2.23 -9.50 -4.95
CA ILE A 381 -0.77 -9.49 -4.93
C ILE A 381 -0.31 -8.39 -5.88
N GLY A 382 0.51 -7.45 -5.38
CA GLY A 382 0.95 -6.31 -6.18
C GLY A 382 1.73 -5.28 -5.39
N ILE A 383 2.60 -4.55 -6.08
CA ILE A 383 3.31 -3.42 -5.49
C ILE A 383 2.35 -2.23 -5.46
N GLU A 384 2.11 -1.71 -4.26
CA GLU A 384 1.29 -0.52 -4.06
C GLU A 384 1.89 0.68 -4.80
N ASN A 385 1.10 1.26 -5.71
CA ASN A 385 1.49 2.40 -6.54
C ASN A 385 0.48 3.53 -6.37
N LEU A 386 0.45 4.18 -5.21
CA LEU A 386 -0.51 5.26 -4.95
C LEU A 386 -0.04 6.61 -5.50
N SER A 387 -0.93 7.29 -6.22
CA SER A 387 -0.79 8.71 -6.58
C SER A 387 -1.91 9.49 -5.91
N ALA A 388 -1.55 10.33 -4.92
CA ALA A 388 -2.50 11.11 -4.12
C ALA A 388 -3.66 10.28 -3.51
N GLY A 389 -3.36 9.06 -3.06
CA GLY A 389 -4.34 8.15 -2.45
C GLY A 389 -5.22 7.39 -3.44
N ARG A 390 -4.92 7.43 -4.75
CA ARG A 390 -5.59 6.61 -5.77
C ARG A 390 -4.66 5.54 -6.33
N PRO A 391 -5.15 4.32 -6.59
CA PRO A 391 -4.36 3.26 -7.23
C PRO A 391 -3.88 3.68 -8.62
N GLY A 392 -2.56 3.65 -8.82
CA GLY A 392 -1.88 3.87 -10.09
C GLY A 392 -1.87 2.62 -10.98
N ALA A 393 -0.94 2.58 -11.94
CA ALA A 393 -0.76 1.40 -12.79
C ALA A 393 -0.13 0.24 -12.00
N VAL A 394 -0.56 -0.99 -12.32
CA VAL A 394 0.01 -2.22 -11.75
C VAL A 394 1.48 -2.31 -12.15
N ILE A 395 2.34 -2.50 -11.16
CA ILE A 395 3.77 -2.70 -11.39
C ILE A 395 4.02 -4.21 -11.48
N ASP A 396 4.61 -4.63 -12.59
CA ASP A 396 5.00 -6.03 -12.80
C ASP A 396 6.05 -6.45 -11.76
N MET A 397 5.79 -7.58 -11.09
CA MET A 397 6.65 -8.18 -10.07
C MET A 397 7.69 -9.13 -10.67
N LYS A 398 7.73 -9.29 -12.00
CA LYS A 398 8.74 -10.08 -12.73
C LYS A 398 8.87 -11.52 -12.21
N GLY A 399 7.75 -12.13 -11.80
CA GLY A 399 7.71 -13.51 -11.29
C GLY A 399 8.07 -13.69 -9.81
N GLU A 400 8.32 -12.61 -9.06
CA GLU A 400 8.45 -12.69 -7.59
C GLU A 400 7.10 -12.99 -6.89
N ASP A 401 5.97 -12.75 -7.58
CA ASP A 401 4.61 -13.10 -7.17
C ASP A 401 4.27 -14.59 -7.27
N LEU A 402 5.10 -15.34 -7.99
CA LEU A 402 4.98 -16.79 -8.19
C LEU A 402 5.88 -17.58 -7.23
N ARG A 403 6.42 -16.90 -6.21
CA ARG A 403 7.17 -17.48 -5.11
C ARG A 403 6.27 -18.13 -4.06
#